data_AF-A0A9D6YL35-F1
#
_entry.id   AF-A0A9D6YL35-F1
#
_cell.length_a   1.000
_cell.length_b   1.000
_cell.length_c   1.000
_cell.angle_alpha   90.00
_cell.angle_beta   90.00
_cell.angle_gamma   90.00
#
_symmetry.space_group_name_H-M   'P 1'
#
loop_
_entity.id
_entity.type
_entity.pdbx_description
1 polymer ?
#
loop_
_entity_poly.entity_id
_entity_poly.type
_entity_poly.pdbx_seq_one_letter_code
_entity_poly.pdbx_strand_id
1 'polypeptide(L)'
;LIGGSGGGGAGVTSFGSSGGGGGGGSGAILIASSGTITFTGTILAKGGAGAGTTHPGGGGSGGAVRLVATTIAGSNGTIDVRGGAGGGVVGQAGGSGGVGRIRIEAFTDTASINFTSVTPSVAQPTSVALTNAPTLMITSVAGVTAPATPAGSYAAPDITLPATTTNPVTVAIAGANISPGTVVTVRVSGQTGGTTTASATLTGTTSSSTASVSVTIATNQPSVISASATFTLTAREGSGPLLVEGKAVEQVRLAARYGGASRATYVTRSGREFVVEQR
;
A
#
# COMPACT_ATOMS: atom_id res chain seq x y z
N LEU A 1 8.91 9.85 4.31
CA LEU A 1 10.26 10.19 3.80
C LEU A 1 10.39 11.71 3.85
N ILE A 2 11.54 12.23 4.25
CA ILE A 2 11.80 13.67 4.33
C ILE A 2 13.09 13.94 3.55
N GLY A 3 13.14 15.03 2.79
CA GLY A 3 14.33 15.47 2.07
C GLY A 3 15.40 16.08 2.98
N GLY A 4 16.55 16.41 2.40
CA GLY A 4 17.63 17.13 3.07
C GLY A 4 17.33 18.64 3.19
N SER A 5 17.82 19.26 4.25
CA SER A 5 17.75 20.71 4.45
C SER A 5 18.80 21.46 3.63
N GLY A 6 18.56 22.75 3.36
CA GLY A 6 19.59 23.65 2.83
C GLY A 6 20.69 23.96 3.84
N GLY A 7 21.84 24.38 3.34
CA GLY A 7 22.96 24.89 4.14
C GLY A 7 22.76 26.34 4.56
N GLY A 8 23.41 26.76 5.64
CA GLY A 8 23.41 28.15 6.08
C GLY A 8 24.28 29.04 5.17
N GLY A 9 23.86 30.27 4.93
CA GLY A 9 24.72 31.29 4.33
C GLY A 9 25.77 31.80 5.34
N ALA A 10 26.83 32.42 4.83
CA ALA A 10 27.83 33.05 5.69
C ALA A 10 27.41 34.46 6.12
N GLY A 11 27.76 34.83 7.36
CA GLY A 11 27.66 36.21 7.82
C GLY A 11 28.91 37.01 7.46
N VAL A 12 28.72 38.30 7.18
CA VAL A 12 29.81 39.29 7.04
C VAL A 12 29.52 40.49 7.92
N THR A 13 30.55 41.02 8.58
CA THR A 13 30.42 42.15 9.51
C THR A 13 30.70 43.51 8.84
N SER A 14 31.24 43.51 7.63
CA SER A 14 31.54 44.73 6.86
C SER A 14 30.32 45.21 6.05
N PHE A 15 30.01 46.51 6.13
CA PHE A 15 28.92 47.14 5.38
C PHE A 15 29.15 47.06 3.86
N GLY A 16 28.11 46.74 3.10
CA GLY A 16 28.16 46.63 1.63
C GLY A 16 28.73 45.31 1.10
N SER A 17 29.14 44.38 1.97
CA SER A 17 29.55 43.02 1.57
C SER A 17 28.43 42.01 1.78
N SER A 18 28.46 40.90 1.05
CA SER A 18 27.56 39.74 1.26
C SER A 18 28.38 38.47 1.45
N GLY A 19 27.96 37.63 2.39
CA GLY A 19 28.52 36.29 2.54
C GLY A 19 28.08 35.35 1.43
N GLY A 20 28.78 34.22 1.28
CA GLY A 20 28.41 33.16 0.36
C GLY A 20 27.07 32.53 0.73
N GLY A 21 26.23 32.27 -0.27
CA GLY A 21 24.98 31.53 -0.11
C GLY A 21 25.21 30.07 0.29
N GLY A 22 24.29 29.53 1.09
CA GLY A 22 24.28 28.11 1.44
C GLY A 22 23.84 27.22 0.27
N GLY A 23 24.29 25.97 0.27
CA GLY A 23 23.93 24.97 -0.74
C GLY A 23 22.50 24.47 -0.58
N GLY A 24 21.84 24.15 -1.69
CA GLY A 24 20.47 23.62 -1.69
C GLY A 24 20.36 22.25 -1.01
N GLY A 25 19.27 22.03 -0.27
CA GLY A 25 18.91 20.70 0.22
C GLY A 25 18.44 19.79 -0.92
N SER A 26 18.47 18.49 -0.69
CA SER A 26 18.06 17.50 -1.68
C SER A 26 16.69 16.89 -1.39
N GLY A 27 16.07 16.28 -2.40
CA GLY A 27 14.75 15.66 -2.27
C GLY A 27 14.76 14.29 -1.60
N ALA A 28 13.58 13.69 -1.47
CA ALA A 28 13.43 12.30 -1.11
C ALA A 28 12.66 11.53 -2.18
N ILE A 29 13.00 10.25 -2.36
CA ILE A 29 12.40 9.36 -3.36
C ILE A 29 12.01 8.02 -2.73
N LEU A 30 10.81 7.54 -3.07
CA LEU A 30 10.32 6.19 -2.82
C LEU A 30 10.09 5.52 -4.17
N ILE A 31 10.69 4.35 -4.38
CA ILE A 31 10.36 3.47 -5.50
C ILE A 31 9.85 2.18 -4.90
N ALA A 32 8.61 1.82 -5.24
CA ALA A 32 7.96 0.62 -4.75
C ALA A 32 7.53 -0.26 -5.93
N SER A 33 7.81 -1.56 -5.84
CA SER A 33 7.33 -2.57 -6.78
C SER A 33 6.70 -3.71 -5.98
N SER A 34 5.56 -4.24 -6.44
CA SER A 34 5.11 -5.52 -5.91
C SER A 34 6.09 -6.62 -6.30
N GLY A 35 6.73 -6.53 -7.47
CA GLY A 35 7.67 -7.52 -8.03
C GLY A 35 9.15 -7.20 -7.84
N THR A 36 9.89 -7.31 -8.93
CA THR A 36 11.33 -7.05 -8.93
C THR A 36 11.61 -5.58 -9.24
N ILE A 37 12.48 -4.92 -8.46
CA ILE A 37 13.19 -3.72 -8.91
C ILE A 37 14.52 -4.19 -9.48
N THR A 38 14.73 -3.98 -10.79
CA THR A 38 16.03 -4.17 -11.43
C THR A 38 16.79 -2.85 -11.41
N PHE A 39 17.71 -2.70 -10.46
CA PHE A 39 18.46 -1.47 -10.24
C PHE A 39 19.82 -1.50 -10.95
N THR A 40 19.90 -0.79 -12.08
CA THR A 40 21.13 -0.66 -12.89
C THR A 40 21.55 0.80 -13.13
N GLY A 41 20.70 1.75 -12.74
CA GLY A 41 20.90 3.17 -12.96
C GLY A 41 21.44 3.91 -11.75
N THR A 42 21.34 5.24 -11.81
CA THR A 42 21.84 6.13 -10.77
C THR A 42 20.69 6.93 -10.13
N ILE A 43 20.63 6.94 -8.80
CA ILE A 43 19.81 7.88 -8.04
C ILE A 43 20.75 8.90 -7.38
N LEU A 44 20.56 10.18 -7.72
CA LEU A 44 21.29 11.30 -7.11
C LEU A 44 20.33 12.09 -6.21
N ALA A 45 20.41 11.86 -4.90
CA ALA A 45 19.74 12.68 -3.89
C ALA A 45 20.79 13.43 -3.06
N LYS A 46 21.66 14.16 -3.77
CA LYS A 46 22.81 14.84 -3.18
C LYS A 46 22.48 16.28 -2.82
N GLY A 47 22.99 16.72 -1.67
CA GLY A 47 22.95 18.13 -1.31
C GLY A 47 23.84 18.99 -2.22
N GLY A 48 23.42 20.24 -2.44
CA GLY A 48 24.16 21.22 -3.23
C GLY A 48 25.34 21.81 -2.46
N ALA A 49 26.38 22.23 -3.18
CA ALA A 49 27.55 22.87 -2.58
C ALA A 49 27.23 24.29 -2.09
N GLY A 50 27.84 24.69 -0.98
CA GLY A 50 27.84 26.08 -0.53
C GLY A 50 28.73 26.95 -1.41
N ALA A 51 28.45 28.25 -1.47
CA ALA A 51 29.22 29.19 -2.28
C ALA A 51 30.65 29.36 -1.74
N GLY A 52 31.66 29.17 -2.59
CA GLY A 52 33.07 29.36 -2.29
C GLY A 52 33.53 30.81 -2.43
N THR A 53 33.13 31.66 -1.49
CA THR A 53 33.62 33.05 -1.41
C THR A 53 34.59 33.20 -0.24
N THR A 54 35.12 34.41 -0.02
CA THR A 54 35.92 34.72 1.18
C THR A 54 35.17 34.49 2.48
N HIS A 55 33.84 34.43 2.45
CA HIS A 55 32.97 34.04 3.56
C HIS A 55 32.08 32.90 3.10
N PRO A 56 32.55 31.65 3.16
CA PRO A 56 31.92 30.55 2.46
C PRO A 56 30.61 30.07 3.11
N GLY A 57 29.61 29.78 2.28
CA GLY A 57 28.35 29.18 2.72
C GLY A 57 28.50 27.69 3.04
N GLY A 58 27.62 27.17 3.90
CA GLY A 58 27.55 25.74 4.21
C GLY A 58 26.91 24.93 3.09
N GLY A 59 27.31 23.67 2.92
CA GLY A 59 26.70 22.73 1.98
C GLY A 59 25.32 22.25 2.44
N GLY A 60 24.43 21.95 1.49
CA GLY A 60 23.11 21.39 1.77
C GLY A 60 23.17 19.90 2.10
N SER A 61 22.20 19.39 2.86
CA SER A 61 22.17 17.97 3.25
C SER A 61 21.70 17.06 2.11
N GLY A 62 22.20 15.83 2.13
CA GLY A 62 21.75 14.72 1.28
C GLY A 62 20.34 14.25 1.64
N GLY A 63 19.75 13.50 0.72
CA GLY A 63 18.31 13.23 0.68
C GLY A 63 17.97 11.82 1.14
N ALA A 64 16.71 11.44 1.05
CA ALA A 64 16.28 10.10 1.44
C ALA A 64 15.89 9.24 0.23
N VAL A 65 16.41 8.02 0.17
CA VAL A 65 16.07 7.04 -0.87
C VAL A 65 15.49 5.80 -0.19
N ARG A 66 14.30 5.39 -0.61
CA ARG A 66 13.66 4.15 -0.15
C ARG A 66 13.28 3.29 -1.34
N LEU A 67 13.79 2.07 -1.39
CA LEU A 67 13.37 1.05 -2.35
C LEU A 67 12.57 -0.01 -1.58
N VAL A 68 11.38 -0.34 -2.08
CA VAL A 68 10.52 -1.38 -1.51
C VAL A 68 10.15 -2.34 -2.62
N ALA A 69 10.55 -3.60 -2.51
CA ALA A 69 10.20 -4.60 -3.51
C ALA A 69 10.02 -5.97 -2.89
N THR A 70 9.55 -6.89 -3.70
CA THR A 70 9.70 -8.31 -3.39
C THR A 70 11.15 -8.74 -3.56
N THR A 71 11.69 -8.44 -4.74
CA THR A 71 13.06 -8.73 -5.11
C THR A 71 13.72 -7.43 -5.53
N ILE A 72 14.91 -7.16 -5.04
CA ILE A 72 15.76 -6.11 -5.60
C ILE A 72 16.95 -6.82 -6.21
N ALA A 73 17.19 -6.58 -7.50
CA ALA A 73 18.21 -7.24 -8.29
C ALA A 73 18.88 -6.22 -9.21
N GLY A 74 19.95 -6.64 -9.90
CA GLY A 74 20.71 -5.78 -10.81
C GLY A 74 22.09 -5.46 -10.26
N SER A 75 22.96 -4.99 -11.14
CA SER A 75 24.35 -4.68 -10.85
C SER A 75 24.70 -3.33 -11.43
N ASN A 76 25.78 -2.73 -10.94
CA ASN A 76 26.34 -1.46 -11.42
C ASN A 76 25.47 -0.23 -11.18
N GLY A 77 24.38 -0.35 -10.41
CA GLY A 77 23.62 0.81 -10.00
C GLY A 77 24.35 1.63 -8.92
N THR A 78 24.06 2.92 -8.84
CA THR A 78 24.61 3.82 -7.82
C THR A 78 23.52 4.59 -7.09
N ILE A 79 23.60 4.67 -5.77
CA ILE A 79 22.77 5.58 -4.97
C ILE A 79 23.71 6.53 -4.21
N ASP A 80 23.64 7.81 -4.55
CA ASP A 80 24.45 8.87 -3.94
C ASP A 80 23.53 9.84 -3.17
N VAL A 81 23.64 9.79 -1.85
CA VAL A 81 22.92 10.67 -0.93
C VAL A 81 23.89 11.53 -0.10
N ARG A 82 25.07 11.84 -0.64
CA ARG A 82 26.02 12.73 0.03
C ARG A 82 25.43 14.10 0.30
N GLY A 83 25.83 14.68 1.43
CA GLY A 83 25.73 16.12 1.62
C GLY A 83 26.63 16.87 0.63
N GLY A 84 26.25 18.11 0.34
CA GLY A 84 27.07 19.01 -0.46
C GLY A 84 28.30 19.47 0.33
N ALA A 85 29.38 19.74 -0.38
CA ALA A 85 30.56 20.35 0.23
C ALA A 85 30.24 21.76 0.72
N GLY A 86 30.81 22.16 1.85
CA GLY A 86 30.87 23.59 2.19
C GLY A 86 31.67 24.34 1.14
N GLY A 87 31.34 25.62 0.94
CA GLY A 87 32.18 26.50 0.13
C GLY A 87 33.56 26.64 0.76
N GLY A 88 34.57 27.02 -0.01
CA GLY A 88 35.88 27.31 0.58
C GLY A 88 36.79 28.10 -0.33
N VAL A 89 37.65 28.88 0.32
CA VAL A 89 38.86 29.49 -0.24
C VAL A 89 40.02 29.19 0.72
N VAL A 90 41.27 29.41 0.32
CA VAL A 90 42.42 29.12 1.18
C VAL A 90 42.27 29.84 2.53
N GLY A 91 42.23 29.06 3.61
CA GLY A 91 42.10 29.56 4.99
C GLY A 91 40.68 29.70 5.55
N GLN A 92 39.62 29.59 4.74
CA GLN A 92 38.22 29.67 5.22
C GLN A 92 37.33 28.62 4.53
N ALA A 93 36.52 27.88 5.31
CA ALA A 93 35.62 26.86 4.78
C ALA A 93 34.25 26.88 5.48
N GLY A 94 33.19 26.71 4.70
CA GLY A 94 31.83 26.47 5.18
C GLY A 94 31.69 25.03 5.66
N GLY A 95 30.70 24.78 6.52
CA GLY A 95 30.39 23.41 6.96
C GLY A 95 29.82 22.56 5.83
N SER A 96 30.23 21.30 5.72
CA SER A 96 29.61 20.34 4.79
C SER A 96 28.21 19.94 5.25
N GLY A 97 27.33 19.68 4.28
CA GLY A 97 25.98 19.19 4.56
C GLY A 97 25.98 17.76 5.11
N GLY A 98 24.94 17.43 5.89
CA GLY A 98 24.77 16.08 6.43
C GLY A 98 24.52 15.04 5.33
N VAL A 99 24.92 13.79 5.58
CA VAL A 99 24.58 12.68 4.67
C VAL A 99 23.08 12.33 4.76
N GLY A 100 22.54 11.89 3.64
CA GLY A 100 21.16 11.42 3.53
C GLY A 100 20.94 10.03 4.12
N ARG A 101 19.80 9.42 3.80
CA ARG A 101 19.39 8.11 4.31
C ARG A 101 18.98 7.18 3.18
N ILE A 102 19.39 5.92 3.28
CA ILE A 102 18.98 4.88 2.33
C ILE A 102 18.27 3.77 3.09
N ARG A 103 17.10 3.36 2.59
CA ARG A 103 16.34 2.23 3.11
C ARG A 103 15.99 1.26 2.00
N ILE A 104 16.37 0.00 2.18
CA ILE A 104 16.11 -1.08 1.25
C ILE A 104 15.18 -2.07 1.94
N GLU A 105 14.03 -2.34 1.32
CA GLU A 105 13.02 -3.25 1.83
C GLU A 105 12.75 -4.33 0.79
N ALA A 106 13.22 -5.55 1.02
CA ALA A 106 13.05 -6.68 0.11
C ALA A 106 12.96 -8.03 0.84
N PHE A 107 12.22 -8.99 0.27
CA PHE A 107 12.27 -10.38 0.70
C PHE A 107 13.53 -11.06 0.17
N THR A 108 13.91 -10.73 -1.08
CA THR A 108 15.13 -11.21 -1.73
C THR A 108 15.92 -10.00 -2.25
N ASP A 109 17.12 -9.77 -1.74
CA ASP A 109 18.02 -8.75 -2.27
C ASP A 109 19.27 -9.43 -2.82
N THR A 110 19.42 -9.37 -4.15
CA THR A 110 20.61 -9.84 -4.87
C THR A 110 21.26 -8.69 -5.63
N ALA A 111 20.90 -7.45 -5.33
CA ALA A 111 21.42 -6.31 -6.05
C ALA A 111 22.83 -5.93 -5.57
N SER A 112 23.70 -5.63 -6.53
CA SER A 112 25.02 -5.06 -6.27
C SER A 112 24.97 -3.56 -6.56
N ILE A 113 24.52 -2.79 -5.56
CA ILE A 113 24.37 -1.33 -5.64
C ILE A 113 25.55 -0.65 -4.95
N ASN A 114 26.15 0.33 -5.63
CA ASN A 114 27.16 1.21 -5.04
C ASN A 114 26.48 2.29 -4.20
N PHE A 115 26.63 2.21 -2.87
CA PHE A 115 26.13 3.22 -1.94
C PHE A 115 27.23 4.22 -1.60
N THR A 116 27.01 5.49 -1.88
CA THR A 116 28.02 6.53 -1.60
C THR A 116 27.78 7.19 -0.24
N SER A 117 28.78 7.12 0.64
CA SER A 117 28.87 7.80 1.95
C SER A 117 27.89 7.36 3.04
N VAL A 118 27.08 6.33 2.81
CA VAL A 118 26.17 5.79 3.82
C VAL A 118 25.87 4.32 3.53
N THR A 119 25.85 3.52 4.59
CA THR A 119 25.35 2.13 4.56
C THR A 119 23.82 2.14 4.62
N PRO A 120 23.10 1.44 3.72
CA PRO A 120 21.65 1.38 3.78
C PRO A 120 21.15 0.68 5.04
N SER A 121 20.01 1.14 5.55
CA SER A 121 19.19 0.32 6.45
C SER A 121 18.42 -0.71 5.63
N VAL A 122 18.51 -1.98 6.03
CA VAL A 122 17.83 -3.08 5.33
C VAL A 122 16.79 -3.69 6.25
N ALA A 123 15.59 -3.94 5.72
CA ALA A 123 14.51 -4.58 6.44
C ALA A 123 13.69 -5.47 5.49
N GLN A 124 12.87 -6.36 6.04
CA GLN A 124 11.80 -6.94 5.24
C GLN A 124 10.77 -5.86 4.87
N PRO A 125 10.06 -6.01 3.74
CA PRO A 125 9.00 -5.08 3.37
C PRO A 125 7.98 -4.98 4.49
N THR A 126 7.84 -3.79 5.05
CA THR A 126 6.72 -3.49 5.93
C THR A 126 5.43 -3.52 5.11
N SER A 127 4.34 -4.04 5.67
CA SER A 127 3.05 -4.03 4.98
C SER A 127 2.66 -2.59 4.63
N VAL A 128 2.88 -2.20 3.38
CA VAL A 128 2.22 -1.03 2.84
C VAL A 128 0.77 -1.46 2.72
N ALA A 129 -0.11 -0.81 3.48
CA ALA A 129 -1.55 -0.95 3.27
C ALA A 129 -1.79 -0.83 1.76
N LEU A 130 -2.28 -1.90 1.14
CA LEU A 130 -2.57 -1.87 -0.29
C LEU A 130 -3.63 -0.80 -0.46
N THR A 131 -3.26 0.35 -1.04
CA THR A 131 -4.16 1.50 -1.25
C THR A 131 -5.42 1.11 -2.02
N ASN A 132 -5.45 -0.08 -2.64
CA ASN A 132 -6.56 -0.64 -3.41
C ASN A 132 -6.77 -2.15 -3.16
N ALA A 133 -6.66 -2.63 -1.92
CA ALA A 133 -7.06 -4.01 -1.64
C ALA A 133 -8.53 -4.23 -2.03
N PRO A 134 -8.89 -5.41 -2.56
CA PRO A 134 -10.27 -5.69 -2.88
C PRO A 134 -11.09 -5.97 -1.63
N THR A 135 -12.30 -5.41 -1.58
CA THR A 135 -13.22 -5.54 -0.45
C THR A 135 -14.58 -6.02 -0.96
N LEU A 136 -15.27 -6.78 -0.12
CA LEU A 136 -16.60 -7.33 -0.40
C LEU A 136 -17.46 -7.22 0.86
N MET A 137 -18.62 -6.57 0.76
CA MET A 137 -19.50 -6.28 1.89
C MET A 137 -20.96 -6.57 1.54
N ILE A 138 -21.71 -7.11 2.51
CA ILE A 138 -23.17 -7.13 2.48
C ILE A 138 -23.66 -5.76 2.97
N THR A 139 -24.35 -5.01 2.13
CA THR A 139 -24.78 -3.64 2.45
C THR A 139 -26.21 -3.59 2.99
N SER A 140 -27.08 -4.52 2.59
CA SER A 140 -28.42 -4.65 3.15
C SER A 140 -29.03 -6.04 2.93
N VAL A 141 -30.02 -6.37 3.75
CA VAL A 141 -30.85 -7.59 3.63
C VAL A 141 -32.31 -7.17 3.75
N ALA A 142 -33.13 -7.56 2.77
CA ALA A 142 -34.54 -7.12 2.65
C ALA A 142 -34.71 -5.58 2.70
N GLY A 143 -33.71 -4.83 2.22
CA GLY A 143 -33.70 -3.37 2.27
C GLY A 143 -33.28 -2.76 3.63
N VAL A 144 -33.05 -3.57 4.66
CA VAL A 144 -32.50 -3.10 5.95
C VAL A 144 -30.98 -3.05 5.87
N THR A 145 -30.39 -1.89 6.13
CA THR A 145 -28.95 -1.66 6.05
C THR A 145 -28.18 -2.51 7.06
N ALA A 146 -27.10 -3.15 6.62
CA ALA A 146 -26.19 -3.86 7.49
C ALA A 146 -25.29 -2.88 8.26
N PRO A 147 -24.93 -3.16 9.53
CA PRO A 147 -23.90 -2.41 10.22
C PRO A 147 -22.56 -2.44 9.47
N ALA A 148 -21.71 -1.42 9.68
CA ALA A 148 -20.38 -1.37 9.07
C ALA A 148 -19.50 -2.59 9.45
N THR A 149 -19.71 -3.13 10.65
CA THR A 149 -19.00 -4.28 11.20
C THR A 149 -20.00 -5.32 11.75
N PRO A 150 -20.59 -6.17 10.89
CA PRO A 150 -21.55 -7.19 11.33
C PRO A 150 -20.91 -8.21 12.29
N ALA A 151 -21.56 -8.50 13.41
CA ALA A 151 -21.13 -9.49 14.39
C ALA A 151 -21.25 -10.92 13.85
N GLY A 152 -22.24 -11.20 12.99
CA GLY A 152 -22.47 -12.51 12.39
C GLY A 152 -22.82 -13.59 13.40
N SER A 153 -23.62 -13.24 14.41
CA SER A 153 -23.96 -14.10 15.55
C SER A 153 -25.40 -14.62 15.48
N TYR A 154 -25.62 -15.85 15.95
CA TYR A 154 -26.97 -16.39 16.16
C TYR A 154 -27.65 -15.83 17.42
N ALA A 155 -26.87 -15.29 18.37
CA ALA A 155 -27.39 -14.83 19.66
C ALA A 155 -27.75 -13.34 19.68
N ALA A 156 -27.06 -12.52 18.87
CA ALA A 156 -27.28 -11.08 18.76
C ALA A 156 -27.43 -10.71 17.29
N PRO A 157 -28.65 -10.33 16.83
CA PRO A 157 -28.88 -10.07 15.41
C PRO A 157 -28.29 -8.71 14.99
N ASP A 158 -27.54 -8.70 13.89
CA ASP A 158 -27.08 -7.47 13.23
C ASP A 158 -28.21 -6.75 12.49
N ILE A 159 -29.16 -7.54 11.97
CA ILE A 159 -30.33 -7.09 11.21
C ILE A 159 -31.54 -7.86 11.73
N THR A 160 -32.63 -7.16 12.01
CA THR A 160 -33.94 -7.76 12.27
C THR A 160 -34.81 -7.56 11.05
N LEU A 161 -35.28 -8.65 10.43
CA LEU A 161 -36.13 -8.58 9.26
C LEU A 161 -37.58 -8.26 9.66
N PRO A 162 -38.29 -7.40 8.90
CA PRO A 162 -39.72 -7.20 9.11
C PRO A 162 -40.50 -8.53 9.04
N ALA A 163 -41.51 -8.72 9.88
CA ALA A 163 -42.33 -9.94 9.89
C ALA A 163 -43.09 -10.19 8.57
N THR A 164 -43.26 -9.16 7.75
CA THR A 164 -43.87 -9.22 6.41
C THR A 164 -42.88 -9.64 5.31
N THR A 165 -41.62 -9.89 5.64
CA THR A 165 -40.59 -10.31 4.67
C THR A 165 -40.94 -11.67 4.10
N THR A 166 -41.09 -11.76 2.78
CA THR A 166 -41.36 -12.99 2.05
C THR A 166 -40.10 -13.49 1.33
N ASN A 167 -40.01 -14.80 1.11
CA ASN A 167 -38.94 -15.40 0.32
C ASN A 167 -39.28 -15.34 -1.19
N PRO A 168 -38.28 -15.19 -2.08
CA PRO A 168 -36.85 -15.03 -1.77
C PRO A 168 -36.50 -13.61 -1.28
N VAL A 169 -35.51 -13.51 -0.39
CA VAL A 169 -35.04 -12.24 0.18
C VAL A 169 -33.87 -11.71 -0.64
N THR A 170 -33.93 -10.42 -0.97
CA THR A 170 -32.82 -9.71 -1.64
C THR A 170 -31.73 -9.35 -0.64
N VAL A 171 -30.50 -9.77 -0.94
CA VAL A 171 -29.25 -9.39 -0.26
C VAL A 171 -28.44 -8.51 -1.20
N ALA A 172 -28.19 -7.26 -0.79
CA ALA A 172 -27.38 -6.33 -1.57
C ALA A 172 -25.90 -6.44 -1.20
N ILE A 173 -25.04 -6.48 -2.23
CA ILE A 173 -23.60 -6.65 -2.12
C ILE A 173 -22.90 -5.45 -2.77
N ALA A 174 -21.87 -4.94 -2.10
CA ALA A 174 -20.93 -3.98 -2.67
C ALA A 174 -19.51 -4.57 -2.69
N GLY A 175 -18.80 -4.32 -3.78
CA GLY A 175 -17.41 -4.68 -3.95
C GLY A 175 -16.57 -3.49 -4.43
N ALA A 176 -15.39 -3.30 -3.84
CA ALA A 176 -14.40 -2.34 -4.30
C ALA A 176 -13.13 -3.06 -4.75
N ASN A 177 -12.51 -2.57 -5.82
CA ASN A 177 -11.35 -3.20 -6.48
C ASN A 177 -11.59 -4.65 -6.94
N ILE A 178 -12.84 -5.01 -7.24
CA ILE A 178 -13.24 -6.31 -7.82
C ILE A 178 -13.77 -6.05 -9.22
N SER A 179 -13.27 -6.79 -10.22
CA SER A 179 -13.71 -6.61 -11.60
C SER A 179 -15.19 -6.98 -11.78
N PRO A 180 -15.97 -6.18 -12.54
CA PRO A 180 -17.29 -6.60 -13.01
C PRO A 180 -17.21 -7.93 -13.75
N GLY A 181 -18.27 -8.74 -13.68
CA GLY A 181 -18.26 -10.13 -14.18
C GLY A 181 -17.86 -11.16 -13.11
N THR A 182 -17.35 -10.72 -11.96
CA THR A 182 -17.06 -11.63 -10.84
C THR A 182 -18.35 -12.17 -10.21
N VAL A 183 -18.45 -13.48 -10.07
CA VAL A 183 -19.58 -14.14 -9.40
C VAL A 183 -19.37 -14.13 -7.89
N VAL A 184 -20.36 -13.59 -7.17
CA VAL A 184 -20.44 -13.63 -5.71
C VAL A 184 -21.41 -14.73 -5.31
N THR A 185 -21.01 -15.57 -4.36
CA THR A 185 -21.88 -16.57 -3.73
C THR A 185 -22.26 -16.09 -2.34
N VAL A 186 -23.57 -15.99 -2.08
CA VAL A 186 -24.14 -15.74 -0.76
C VAL A 186 -24.59 -17.07 -0.16
N ARG A 187 -24.17 -17.31 1.08
CA ARG A 187 -24.54 -18.48 1.86
C ARG A 187 -25.29 -18.03 3.11
N VAL A 188 -26.45 -18.62 3.35
CA VAL A 188 -27.27 -18.40 4.53
C VAL A 188 -27.29 -19.70 5.34
N SER A 189 -26.88 -19.62 6.59
CA SER A 189 -26.89 -20.75 7.52
C SER A 189 -27.86 -20.43 8.65
N GLY A 190 -29.02 -21.09 8.68
CA GLY A 190 -29.97 -20.96 9.78
C GLY A 190 -29.40 -21.54 11.08
N GLN A 191 -29.85 -21.02 12.23
CA GLN A 191 -29.47 -21.57 13.54
C GLN A 191 -29.89 -23.03 13.69
N THR A 192 -31.05 -23.36 13.13
CA THR A 192 -31.61 -24.71 13.05
C THR A 192 -31.88 -25.06 11.58
N GLY A 193 -31.53 -26.27 11.15
CA GLY A 193 -31.75 -26.72 9.76
C GLY A 193 -30.57 -26.51 8.81
N GLY A 194 -30.86 -26.47 7.51
CA GLY A 194 -29.87 -26.51 6.43
C GLY A 194 -29.29 -25.16 6.02
N THR A 195 -28.35 -25.21 5.07
CA THR A 195 -27.78 -24.03 4.41
C THR A 195 -28.48 -23.78 3.08
N THR A 196 -28.78 -22.52 2.75
CA THR A 196 -29.18 -22.10 1.39
C THR A 196 -28.08 -21.25 0.77
N THR A 197 -27.95 -21.34 -0.55
CA THR A 197 -26.96 -20.59 -1.33
C THR A 197 -27.57 -20.03 -2.59
N ALA A 198 -27.16 -18.82 -2.94
CA ALA A 198 -27.48 -18.20 -4.23
C ALA A 198 -26.29 -17.37 -4.71
N SER A 199 -26.27 -17.01 -5.99
CA SER A 199 -25.18 -16.24 -6.57
C SER A 199 -25.68 -15.15 -7.49
N ALA A 200 -24.91 -14.07 -7.60
CA ALA A 200 -25.10 -13.03 -8.60
C ALA A 200 -23.75 -12.51 -9.09
N THR A 201 -23.76 -11.90 -10.26
CA THR A 201 -22.57 -11.31 -10.88
C THR A 201 -22.46 -9.84 -10.49
N LEU A 202 -21.28 -9.41 -10.07
CA LEU A 202 -20.96 -8.01 -9.84
C LEU A 202 -21.01 -7.22 -11.15
N THR A 203 -21.69 -6.07 -11.13
CA THR A 203 -21.81 -5.12 -12.24
C THR A 203 -21.31 -3.74 -11.82
N GLY A 204 -21.08 -2.83 -12.78
CA GLY A 204 -20.55 -1.49 -12.51
C GLY A 204 -19.10 -1.35 -12.95
N THR A 205 -18.23 -0.80 -12.10
CA THR A 205 -16.80 -0.61 -12.39
C THR A 205 -15.94 -1.36 -11.39
N THR A 206 -14.65 -1.54 -11.70
CA THR A 206 -13.71 -2.18 -10.77
C THR A 206 -13.56 -1.41 -9.46
N SER A 207 -13.70 -0.07 -9.46
CA SER A 207 -13.62 0.74 -8.23
C SER A 207 -14.90 0.68 -7.39
N SER A 208 -16.05 0.45 -8.01
CA SER A 208 -17.36 0.36 -7.34
C SER A 208 -18.27 -0.59 -8.12
N SER A 209 -18.37 -1.81 -7.62
CA SER A 209 -19.21 -2.86 -8.20
C SER A 209 -20.30 -3.28 -7.23
N THR A 210 -21.46 -3.69 -7.75
CA THR A 210 -22.61 -4.09 -6.95
C THR A 210 -23.29 -5.33 -7.52
N ALA A 211 -23.96 -6.09 -6.64
CA ALA A 211 -24.81 -7.22 -7.01
C ALA A 211 -25.99 -7.33 -6.06
N SER A 212 -27.12 -7.85 -6.56
CA SER A 212 -28.29 -8.20 -5.75
C SER A 212 -28.53 -9.69 -5.86
N VAL A 213 -28.49 -10.39 -4.72
CA VAL A 213 -28.66 -11.85 -4.66
C VAL A 213 -30.03 -12.16 -4.04
N SER A 214 -30.87 -12.89 -4.77
CA SER A 214 -32.14 -13.40 -4.24
C SER A 214 -31.93 -14.78 -3.61
N VAL A 215 -32.05 -14.87 -2.29
CA VAL A 215 -31.77 -16.11 -1.52
C VAL A 215 -32.88 -16.40 -0.51
N THR A 216 -33.13 -17.68 -0.27
CA THR A 216 -34.07 -18.10 0.77
C THR A 216 -33.45 -17.93 2.15
N ILE A 217 -34.10 -17.17 3.04
CA ILE A 217 -33.70 -16.97 4.45
C ILE A 217 -34.82 -17.49 5.35
N ALA A 218 -34.45 -18.21 6.41
CA ALA A 218 -35.41 -18.60 7.44
C ALA A 218 -35.88 -17.36 8.21
N THR A 219 -37.17 -17.05 8.15
CA THR A 219 -37.75 -15.83 8.76
C THR A 219 -38.25 -16.04 10.20
N ASN A 220 -38.24 -17.28 10.68
CA ASN A 220 -38.72 -17.69 11.99
C ASN A 220 -37.60 -18.04 12.98
N GLN A 221 -36.34 -17.79 12.62
CA GLN A 221 -35.17 -18.12 13.41
C GLN A 221 -33.96 -17.27 12.99
N PRO A 222 -32.98 -17.06 13.89
CA PRO A 222 -31.72 -16.43 13.53
C PRO A 222 -31.02 -17.16 12.39
N SER A 223 -30.42 -16.38 11.49
CA SER A 223 -29.61 -16.89 10.38
C SER A 223 -28.35 -16.06 10.26
N VAL A 224 -27.28 -16.72 9.83
CA VAL A 224 -26.00 -16.08 9.59
C VAL A 224 -25.73 -16.09 8.09
N ILE A 225 -25.45 -14.91 7.53
CA ILE A 225 -25.29 -14.68 6.09
C ILE A 225 -23.83 -14.33 5.81
N SER A 226 -23.23 -15.00 4.83
CA SER A 226 -21.88 -14.70 4.35
C SER A 226 -21.89 -14.51 2.84
N ALA A 227 -21.00 -13.65 2.35
CA ALA A 227 -20.76 -13.45 0.93
C ALA A 227 -19.30 -13.77 0.63
N SER A 228 -19.07 -14.48 -0.48
CA SER A 228 -17.73 -14.81 -0.93
C SER A 228 -17.59 -14.66 -2.44
N ALA A 229 -16.40 -14.29 -2.87
CA ALA A 229 -16.07 -14.18 -4.29
C ALA A 229 -14.67 -14.72 -4.53
N THR A 230 -14.50 -15.35 -5.68
CA THR A 230 -13.21 -15.80 -6.18
C THR A 230 -12.99 -15.23 -7.56
N PHE A 231 -11.89 -14.50 -7.76
CA PHE A 231 -11.55 -13.95 -9.05
C PHE A 231 -10.03 -13.86 -9.23
N THR A 232 -9.61 -13.83 -10.48
CA THR A 232 -8.22 -13.56 -10.84
C THR A 232 -7.93 -12.08 -10.72
N LEU A 233 -6.84 -11.72 -10.04
CA LEU A 233 -6.36 -10.34 -10.07
C LEU A 233 -5.69 -10.08 -11.42
N THR A 234 -6.40 -9.43 -12.32
CA THR A 234 -5.76 -8.88 -13.52
C THR A 234 -4.91 -7.69 -13.09
N ALA A 235 -3.62 -7.69 -13.45
CA ALA A 235 -2.76 -6.52 -13.32
C ALA A 235 -3.47 -5.31 -13.93
N ARG A 236 -3.62 -4.20 -13.18
CA ARG A 236 -4.11 -2.95 -13.79
C ARG A 236 -3.02 -2.44 -14.73
N GLU A 237 -3.38 -1.84 -15.85
CA GLU A 237 -2.41 -1.25 -16.76
C GLU A 237 -1.41 -0.36 -15.99
N GLY A 238 -0.11 -0.65 -16.13
CA GLY A 238 0.97 0.06 -15.44
C GLY A 238 1.32 -0.42 -14.03
N SER A 239 0.55 -1.31 -13.41
CA SER A 239 0.88 -1.97 -12.13
C SER A 239 0.99 -3.47 -12.36
N GLY A 240 2.19 -4.05 -12.23
CA GLY A 240 2.41 -5.50 -12.37
C GLY A 240 1.51 -6.35 -11.45
N PRO A 241 1.59 -7.69 -11.53
CA PRO A 241 0.76 -8.57 -10.72
C PRO A 241 0.87 -8.22 -9.22
N LEU A 242 -0.25 -8.30 -8.49
CA LEU A 242 -0.22 -8.15 -7.04
C LEU A 242 0.69 -9.24 -6.48
N LEU A 243 1.69 -8.88 -5.69
CA LEU A 243 2.54 -9.86 -5.01
C LEU A 243 2.27 -9.85 -3.51
N VAL A 244 2.30 -11.04 -2.90
CA VAL A 244 2.31 -11.22 -1.44
C VAL A 244 3.48 -12.13 -1.09
N GLU A 245 4.33 -11.72 -0.13
CA GLU A 245 5.61 -12.37 0.20
C GLU A 245 6.49 -12.67 -1.03
N GLY A 246 6.41 -11.82 -2.05
CA GLY A 246 7.18 -12.02 -3.25
C GLY A 246 6.71 -13.02 -4.27
N LYS A 247 5.46 -13.46 -4.15
CA LYS A 247 4.84 -14.35 -5.12
C LYS A 247 3.65 -13.68 -5.77
N ALA A 248 3.52 -13.85 -7.09
CA ALA A 248 2.37 -13.36 -7.84
C ALA A 248 1.10 -14.04 -7.35
N VAL A 249 0.18 -13.20 -6.91
CA VAL A 249 -1.18 -13.56 -6.59
C VAL A 249 -1.91 -13.75 -7.91
N GLU A 250 -2.41 -14.96 -8.10
CA GLU A 250 -3.19 -15.32 -9.28
C GLU A 250 -4.68 -15.21 -8.98
N GLN A 251 -5.08 -15.48 -7.73
CA GLN A 251 -6.46 -15.56 -7.32
C GLN A 251 -6.65 -14.88 -5.96
N VAL A 252 -7.75 -14.15 -5.81
CA VAL A 252 -8.20 -13.63 -4.51
C VAL A 252 -9.46 -14.37 -4.13
N ARG A 253 -9.52 -14.84 -2.89
CA ARG A 253 -10.74 -15.29 -2.24
C ARG A 253 -11.13 -14.24 -1.21
N LEU A 254 -12.22 -13.54 -1.46
CA LEU A 254 -12.81 -12.63 -0.49
C LEU A 254 -13.90 -13.32 0.27
N ALA A 255 -13.92 -13.10 1.58
CA ALA A 255 -15.04 -13.45 2.43
C ALA A 255 -15.39 -12.24 3.30
N ALA A 256 -16.65 -11.80 3.23
CA ALA A 256 -17.21 -10.99 4.31
C ALA A 256 -17.35 -11.92 5.52
N ARG A 257 -16.56 -11.69 6.58
CA ARG A 257 -16.51 -12.55 7.77
C ARG A 257 -17.36 -11.99 8.90
N TYR A 258 -17.73 -12.89 9.81
CA TYR A 258 -18.41 -12.57 11.06
C TYR A 258 -17.44 -11.86 12.02
N GLY A 259 -17.88 -10.75 12.62
CA GLY A 259 -17.17 -10.08 13.71
C GLY A 259 -15.94 -9.26 13.29
N GLY A 260 -15.78 -8.91 12.01
CA GLY A 260 -14.64 -8.14 11.52
C GLY A 260 -14.83 -7.65 10.09
N ALA A 261 -13.87 -6.85 9.60
CA ALA A 261 -13.85 -6.40 8.21
C ALA A 261 -13.56 -7.56 7.24
N SER A 262 -13.80 -7.35 5.95
CA SER A 262 -13.64 -8.40 4.93
C SER A 262 -12.26 -9.05 5.00
N ARG A 263 -12.19 -10.38 4.92
CA ARG A 263 -10.91 -11.08 4.79
C ARG A 263 -10.60 -11.31 3.32
N ALA A 264 -9.45 -10.82 2.89
CA ALA A 264 -8.86 -11.18 1.61
C ALA A 264 -7.88 -12.33 1.84
N THR A 265 -8.10 -13.45 1.15
CA THR A 265 -7.13 -14.53 1.05
C THR A 265 -6.51 -14.50 -0.34
N TYR A 266 -5.25 -14.11 -0.43
CA TYR A 266 -4.50 -14.06 -1.68
C TYR A 266 -3.86 -15.42 -1.94
N VAL A 267 -4.17 -16.02 -3.07
CA VAL A 267 -3.64 -17.31 -3.50
C VAL A 267 -2.63 -17.07 -4.61
N THR A 268 -1.41 -17.52 -4.38
CA THR A 268 -0.32 -17.42 -5.36
C THR A 268 -0.46 -18.48 -6.44
N ARG A 269 0.26 -18.30 -7.56
CA ARG A 269 0.39 -19.31 -8.63
C ARG A 269 0.91 -20.69 -8.16
N SER A 270 1.53 -20.73 -6.98
CA SER A 270 1.98 -21.98 -6.34
C SER A 270 0.93 -22.64 -5.43
N GLY A 271 -0.27 -22.08 -5.33
CA GLY A 271 -1.35 -22.54 -4.44
C GLY A 271 -1.20 -22.11 -2.98
N ARG A 272 -0.13 -21.40 -2.61
CA ARG A 272 0.07 -20.87 -1.24
C ARG A 272 -0.91 -19.74 -0.95
N GLU A 273 -1.60 -19.84 0.19
CA GLU A 273 -2.62 -18.89 0.64
C GLU A 273 -2.05 -17.88 1.66
N PHE A 274 -2.43 -16.62 1.52
CA PHE A 274 -2.05 -15.54 2.43
C PHE A 274 -3.27 -14.78 2.90
N VAL A 275 -3.40 -14.65 4.21
CA VAL A 275 -4.57 -14.04 4.85
C VAL A 275 -4.25 -12.60 5.20
N VAL A 276 -5.06 -11.68 4.69
CA VAL A 276 -5.04 -10.27 5.09
C VAL A 276 -6.42 -9.89 5.60
N GLU A 277 -6.48 -9.54 6.88
CA GLU A 277 -7.63 -8.87 7.46
C GLU A 277 -7.64 -7.44 6.92
N GLN A 278 -8.67 -7.07 6.16
CA GLN A 278 -8.85 -5.68 5.74
C GLN A 278 -9.28 -4.89 6.99
N ARG A 279 -8.80 -3.67 7.17
CA ARG A 279 -9.26 -2.78 8.27
C ARG A 279 -10.37 -1.87 7.78
#